data_AF-S5ZKE0-F1
#
_entry.id   AF-S5ZKE0-F1
#
_cell.length_a   1.000
_cell.length_b   1.000
_cell.length_c   1.000
_cell.angle_alpha   90.00
_cell.angle_beta   90.00
_cell.angle_gamma   90.00
#
_symmetry.space_group_name_H-M   'P 1'
#
loop_
_entity.id
_entity.type
_entity.pdbx_description
1 polymer ?
#
loop_
_entity_poly.entity_id
_entity_poly.type
_entity_poly.pdbx_seq_one_letter_code
_entity_poly.pdbx_strand_id
1 'polypeptide(L)'
;MNEPDMLNKNEAIERLGGDEEIYLELLKTFLDVYKNDEKEAAALKFLLQGSAEKIIEDTEVCENVRKEAHKIKGAAYTVGANLLGHAALAIEAFFKDGNTSFNEESSDRLQSLLKEFSDIYEKTIMEIAKCIS
;
A
#
# COMPACT_ATOMS: atom_id res chain seq x y z
N MET A 1 6.50 19.50 14.05
CA MET A 1 5.61 19.15 12.93
C MET A 1 4.76 18.00 13.41
N ASN A 2 3.43 18.10 13.33
CA ASN A 2 2.57 16.95 13.61
C ASN A 2 2.82 15.91 12.51
N GLU A 3 2.94 14.63 12.87
CA GLU A 3 2.98 13.57 11.87
C GLU A 3 1.68 13.59 11.06
N PRO A 4 1.73 13.32 9.75
CA PRO A 4 0.52 13.31 8.94
C PRO A 4 -0.40 12.18 9.40
N ASP A 5 -1.71 12.42 9.43
CA ASP A 5 -2.68 11.42 9.82
C ASP A 5 -2.70 10.26 8.81
N MET A 6 -2.48 9.03 9.30
CA MET A 6 -2.47 7.84 8.45
C MET A 6 -3.88 7.45 7.98
N LEU A 7 -4.93 7.84 8.72
CA LEU A 7 -6.32 7.49 8.44
C LEU A 7 -7.20 8.74 8.44
N ASN A 8 -7.84 9.02 7.30
CA ASN A 8 -8.94 9.97 7.23
C ASN A 8 -10.25 9.28 7.63
N LYS A 9 -10.43 9.08 8.94
CA LYS A 9 -11.57 8.33 9.50
C LYS A 9 -12.91 8.95 9.12
N ASN A 10 -13.02 10.28 9.23
CA ASN A 10 -14.25 11.01 8.92
C ASN A 10 -14.71 10.73 7.49
N GLU A 11 -13.79 10.86 6.53
CA GLU A 11 -14.08 10.63 5.12
C GLU A 11 -14.44 9.15 4.83
N ALA A 12 -13.84 8.21 5.55
CA ALA A 12 -14.15 6.78 5.40
C ALA A 12 -15.52 6.44 6.01
N ILE A 13 -15.82 6.94 7.21
CA ILE A 13 -17.10 6.71 7.90
C ILE A 13 -18.25 7.36 7.12
N GLU A 14 -18.07 8.56 6.57
CA GLU A 14 -19.07 9.21 5.72
C GLU A 14 -19.43 8.37 4.48
N ARG A 15 -18.45 7.70 3.85
CA ARG A 15 -18.71 6.77 2.74
C ARG A 15 -19.55 5.56 3.15
N LEU A 16 -19.47 5.19 4.42
CA LEU A 16 -20.23 4.10 5.03
C LEU A 16 -21.57 4.59 5.61
N GLY A 17 -22.02 5.79 5.24
CA GLY A 17 -23.29 6.34 5.70
C GLY A 17 -23.27 6.83 7.15
N GLY A 18 -22.08 7.09 7.71
CA GLY A 18 -21.93 7.48 9.11
C GLY A 18 -21.80 6.29 10.07
N ASP A 19 -21.71 5.06 9.55
CA ASP A 19 -21.68 3.85 10.38
C ASP A 19 -20.25 3.54 10.86
N GLU A 20 -19.98 3.87 12.13
CA GLU A 20 -18.70 3.60 12.78
C GLU A 20 -18.45 2.10 13.01
N GLU A 21 -19.50 1.29 13.22
CA GLU A 21 -19.35 -0.15 13.46
C GLU A 21 -18.86 -0.85 12.19
N ILE A 22 -19.49 -0.54 11.05
CA ILE A 22 -19.04 -1.02 9.74
C ILE A 22 -17.61 -0.55 9.44
N TYR A 23 -17.27 0.68 9.83
CA TYR A 23 -15.90 1.18 9.65
C TYR A 23 -14.87 0.37 10.44
N LEU A 24 -15.15 0.05 11.71
CA LEU A 24 -14.24 -0.76 12.53
C LEU A 24 -14.12 -2.20 12.00
N GLU A 25 -15.20 -2.80 11.49
CA GLU A 25 -15.16 -4.11 10.83
C GLU A 25 -14.31 -4.09 9.56
N LEU A 26 -14.39 -3.01 8.79
CA LEU A 26 -13.57 -2.82 7.59
C LEU A 26 -12.09 -2.67 7.95
N LEU A 27 -11.77 -1.92 9.00
CA LEU A 27 -10.42 -1.81 9.55
C LEU A 27 -9.86 -3.16 10.00
N LYS A 28 -10.68 -3.96 10.69
CA LYS A 28 -10.31 -5.31 11.11
C LYS A 28 -10.05 -6.21 9.89
N THR A 29 -10.96 -6.19 8.92
CA THR A 29 -10.80 -6.94 7.65
C THR A 29 -9.51 -6.53 6.94
N PHE A 30 -9.17 -5.25 6.92
CA PHE A 30 -7.93 -4.76 6.33
C PHE A 30 -6.69 -5.37 7.00
N LEU A 31 -6.65 -5.41 8.34
CA LEU A 31 -5.56 -6.06 9.07
C LEU A 31 -5.53 -7.57 8.84
N ASP A 32 -6.68 -8.22 8.83
CA ASP A 32 -6.75 -9.66 8.61
C ASP A 32 -6.17 -10.04 7.25
N VAL A 33 -6.49 -9.26 6.20
CA VAL A 33 -5.94 -9.48 4.85
C VAL A 33 -4.47 -9.08 4.76
N TYR A 34 -4.09 -7.87 5.15
CA TYR A 34 -2.75 -7.37 4.79
C TYR A 34 -1.67 -7.62 5.85
N LYS A 35 -2.06 -7.92 7.10
CA LYS A 35 -1.11 -8.20 8.20
C LYS A 35 -1.14 -9.66 8.63
N ASN A 36 -2.32 -10.26 8.75
CA ASN A 36 -2.47 -11.56 9.43
C ASN A 36 -2.56 -12.75 8.44
N ASP A 37 -2.97 -12.53 7.19
CA ASP A 37 -3.02 -13.57 6.17
C ASP A 37 -1.60 -13.80 5.59
N GLU A 38 -1.06 -14.99 5.82
CA GLU A 38 0.29 -15.36 5.39
C GLU A 38 0.47 -15.35 3.87
N LYS A 39 -0.58 -15.66 3.10
CA LYS A 39 -0.52 -15.67 1.64
C LYS A 39 -0.46 -14.25 1.09
N GLU A 40 -1.26 -13.37 1.64
CA GLU A 40 -1.28 -11.96 1.28
C GLU A 40 0.01 -11.26 1.73
N ALA A 41 0.52 -11.56 2.92
CA ALA A 41 1.82 -11.08 3.37
C ALA A 41 2.96 -11.56 2.44
N ALA A 42 2.89 -12.80 1.96
CA ALA A 42 3.85 -13.31 0.98
C ALA A 42 3.75 -12.58 -0.37
N ALA A 43 2.54 -12.25 -0.83
CA ALA A 43 2.31 -11.49 -2.05
C ALA A 43 2.84 -10.04 -1.94
N LEU A 44 2.66 -9.39 -0.79
CA LEU A 44 3.18 -8.05 -0.51
C LEU A 44 4.70 -7.99 -0.34
N LYS A 45 5.39 -9.13 -0.21
CA LYS A 45 6.82 -9.17 0.13
C LYS A 45 7.68 -8.31 -0.81
N PHE A 46 7.40 -8.28 -2.10
CA PHE A 46 8.16 -7.46 -3.04
C PHE A 46 7.91 -5.95 -2.87
N LEU A 47 6.70 -5.56 -2.47
CA LEU A 47 6.39 -4.17 -2.15
C LEU A 47 7.07 -3.70 -0.85
N LEU A 48 7.19 -4.60 0.13
CA LEU A 48 7.75 -4.29 1.45
C LEU A 48 9.28 -4.44 1.53
N GLN A 49 9.84 -5.40 0.80
CA GLN A 49 11.23 -5.85 0.98
C GLN A 49 11.94 -6.16 -0.35
N GLY A 50 11.29 -5.92 -1.49
CA GLY A 50 11.88 -6.18 -2.80
C GLY A 50 13.04 -5.22 -3.10
N SER A 51 14.01 -5.69 -3.89
CA SER A 51 15.00 -4.82 -4.50
C SER A 51 14.52 -4.40 -5.89
N ALA A 52 14.70 -3.12 -6.22
CA ALA A 52 14.26 -2.56 -7.49
C ALA A 52 14.87 -3.30 -8.68
N GLU A 53 16.15 -3.68 -8.61
CA GLU A 53 16.85 -4.38 -9.68
C GLU A 53 16.16 -5.71 -10.03
N LYS A 54 15.82 -6.52 -9.02
CA LYS A 54 15.17 -7.81 -9.22
C LYS A 54 13.77 -7.68 -9.79
N ILE A 55 13.03 -6.65 -9.39
CA ILE A 55 11.68 -6.41 -9.88
C ILE A 55 11.71 -5.97 -11.34
N ILE A 56 12.70 -5.15 -11.70
CA ILE A 56 12.87 -4.61 -13.04
C ILE A 56 13.39 -5.66 -14.04
N GLU A 57 14.28 -6.55 -13.60
CA GLU A 57 14.86 -7.60 -14.44
C GLU A 57 13.87 -8.71 -14.81
N ASP A 58 12.79 -8.87 -14.05
CA ASP A 58 11.81 -9.93 -14.24
C ASP A 58 10.40 -9.36 -14.50
N THR A 59 9.94 -9.52 -15.74
CA THR A 59 8.63 -9.03 -16.18
C THR A 59 7.46 -9.66 -15.43
N GLU A 60 7.59 -10.92 -14.97
CA GLU A 60 6.54 -11.57 -14.18
C GLU A 60 6.48 -10.97 -12.77
N VAL A 61 7.64 -10.73 -12.16
CA VAL A 61 7.73 -10.05 -10.85
C VAL A 61 7.19 -8.63 -10.94
N CYS A 62 7.57 -7.88 -11.97
CA CYS A 62 7.04 -6.54 -12.26
C CYS A 62 5.50 -6.52 -12.32
N GLU A 63 4.91 -7.43 -13.09
CA GLU A 63 3.45 -7.50 -13.21
C GLU A 63 2.77 -7.90 -11.90
N ASN A 64 3.39 -8.79 -11.12
CA ASN A 64 2.88 -9.16 -9.79
C ASN A 64 2.94 -7.96 -8.83
N VAL A 65 4.06 -7.23 -8.76
CA VAL A 65 4.18 -6.01 -7.95
C VAL A 65 3.12 -4.98 -8.33
N ARG A 66 2.90 -4.78 -9.64
CA ARG A 66 1.86 -3.86 -10.13
C ARG A 66 0.46 -4.26 -9.70
N LYS A 67 0.13 -5.56 -9.76
CA LYS A 67 -1.17 -6.10 -9.32
C LYS A 67 -1.37 -5.93 -7.82
N GLU A 68 -0.36 -6.26 -7.02
CA GLU A 68 -0.45 -6.12 -5.56
C GLU A 68 -0.57 -4.65 -5.15
N ALA A 69 0.18 -3.74 -5.80
CA ALA A 69 0.05 -2.31 -5.60
C ALA A 69 -1.37 -1.83 -5.92
N HIS A 70 -1.96 -2.29 -7.04
CA HIS A 70 -3.33 -1.96 -7.41
C HIS A 70 -4.35 -2.45 -6.37
N LYS A 71 -4.16 -3.67 -5.86
CA LYS A 71 -5.06 -4.30 -4.88
C LYS A 71 -5.05 -3.55 -3.55
N ILE A 72 -3.87 -3.34 -2.96
CA ILE A 72 -3.75 -2.65 -1.67
C ILE A 72 -4.14 -1.18 -1.79
N LYS A 73 -3.90 -0.52 -2.94
CA LYS A 73 -4.38 0.84 -3.21
C LYS A 73 -5.90 0.94 -3.03
N GLY A 74 -6.66 0.03 -3.63
CA GLY A 74 -8.12 0.03 -3.53
C GLY A 74 -8.59 -0.15 -2.09
N ALA A 75 -7.99 -1.10 -1.37
CA ALA A 75 -8.29 -1.32 0.03
C ALA A 75 -7.93 -0.11 0.92
N ALA A 76 -6.76 0.50 0.68
CA ALA A 76 -6.27 1.64 1.44
C ALA A 76 -7.20 2.85 1.31
N TYR A 77 -7.63 3.20 0.10
CA TYR A 77 -8.60 4.28 -0.09
C TYR A 77 -9.96 3.99 0.55
N THR A 78 -10.37 2.72 0.57
CA THR A 78 -11.64 2.30 1.18
C THR A 78 -11.65 2.54 2.70
N VAL A 79 -10.52 2.33 3.38
CA VAL A 79 -10.38 2.59 4.83
C VAL A 79 -9.95 4.02 5.18
N GLY A 80 -9.78 4.89 4.18
CA GLY A 80 -9.28 6.26 4.38
C GLY A 80 -7.76 6.34 4.61
N ALA A 81 -7.01 5.28 4.34
CA ALA A 81 -5.54 5.26 4.39
C ALA A 81 -4.93 5.93 3.14
N ASN A 82 -5.25 7.20 2.93
CA ASN A 82 -4.97 7.91 1.68
C ASN A 82 -3.46 7.94 1.34
N LEU A 83 -2.58 8.07 2.33
CA LEU A 83 -1.14 8.05 2.10
C LEU A 83 -0.64 6.69 1.59
N LEU A 84 -1.15 5.59 2.15
CA LEU A 84 -0.84 4.24 1.66
C LEU A 84 -1.38 4.04 0.24
N GLY A 85 -2.61 4.52 -0.01
CA GLY A 85 -3.20 4.52 -1.35
C GLY A 85 -2.37 5.27 -2.38
N HIS A 86 -1.86 6.46 -2.03
CA HIS A 86 -0.98 7.24 -2.90
C HIS A 86 0.39 6.57 -3.13
N ALA A 87 0.99 6.00 -2.09
CA ALA A 87 2.26 5.28 -2.22
C ALA A 87 2.11 4.07 -3.16
N ALA A 88 1.03 3.29 -3.01
CA ALA A 88 0.70 2.18 -3.89
C ALA A 88 0.46 2.64 -5.34
N LEU A 89 -0.26 3.75 -5.52
CA LEU A 89 -0.50 4.35 -6.84
C LEU A 89 0.82 4.77 -7.51
N ALA A 90 1.76 5.34 -6.78
CA ALA A 90 3.05 5.76 -7.32
C ALA A 90 3.87 4.58 -7.86
N ILE A 91 3.86 3.44 -7.15
CA ILE A 91 4.47 2.20 -7.61
C ILE A 91 3.73 1.64 -8.83
N GLU A 92 2.40 1.60 -8.82
CA GLU A 92 1.61 1.13 -9.96
C GLU A 92 1.88 1.99 -11.21
N ALA A 93 1.97 3.32 -11.05
CA ALA A 93 2.24 4.25 -12.14
C ALA A 93 3.65 4.09 -12.73
N PHE A 94 4.66 3.81 -11.89
CA PHE A 94 6.03 3.56 -12.34
C PHE A 94 6.11 2.46 -13.42
N PHE A 95 5.31 1.40 -13.28
CA PHE A 95 5.27 0.28 -14.24
C PHE A 95 4.31 0.50 -15.41
N LYS A 96 3.41 1.49 -15.32
CA LYS A 96 2.42 1.78 -16.36
C LYS A 96 3.00 2.62 -17.50
N ASP A 97 4.04 3.39 -17.21
CA ASP A 97 4.80 4.14 -18.20
C ASP A 97 5.67 3.16 -19.00
N GLY A 98 5.11 2.58 -20.07
CA GLY A 98 5.77 1.61 -20.95
C GLY A 98 7.00 2.13 -21.73
N ASN A 99 7.54 3.29 -21.35
CA ASN A 99 8.75 3.91 -21.86
C ASN A 99 9.86 4.02 -20.79
N THR A 100 9.68 3.46 -19.60
CA THR A 100 10.75 3.44 -18.58
C THR A 100 11.90 2.58 -19.10
N SER A 101 12.91 3.24 -19.68
CA SER A 101 14.20 2.61 -19.93
C SER A 101 14.80 2.27 -18.57
N PHE A 102 14.78 0.98 -18.25
CA PHE A 102 15.31 0.44 -17.01
C PHE A 102 16.81 0.69 -16.93
N ASN A 103 17.17 1.73 -16.17
CA ASN A 103 18.50 2.20 -15.90
C ASN A 103 18.68 2.45 -14.39
N GLU A 104 19.88 2.84 -13.98
CA GLU A 104 20.21 3.12 -12.57
C GLU A 104 19.25 4.14 -11.94
N GLU A 105 18.94 5.24 -12.63
CA GLU A 105 17.99 6.26 -12.15
C GLU A 105 16.59 5.69 -11.89
N SER A 106 16.09 4.84 -12.78
CA SER A 106 14.78 4.19 -12.62
C SER A 106 14.79 3.16 -11.47
N SER A 107 15.92 2.47 -11.25
CA SER A 107 16.10 1.55 -10.13
C SER A 107 16.09 2.31 -8.81
N ASP A 108 16.86 3.39 -8.71
CA ASP A 108 16.91 4.26 -7.53
C ASP A 108 15.53 4.87 -7.20
N ARG A 109 14.80 5.29 -8.24
CA ARG A 109 13.45 5.82 -8.10
C ARG A 109 12.49 4.74 -7.58
N LEU A 110 12.48 3.56 -8.18
CA LEU A 110 11.63 2.46 -7.71
C LEU A 110 12.01 2.05 -6.28
N GLN A 111 13.30 1.96 -5.96
CA GLN A 111 13.78 1.61 -4.63
C GLN A 111 13.31 2.62 -3.58
N SER A 112 13.32 3.90 -3.93
CA SER A 112 12.79 4.98 -3.07
C SER A 112 11.28 4.83 -2.85
N LEU A 113 10.52 4.52 -3.90
CA LEU A 113 9.07 4.29 -3.80
C LEU A 113 8.73 3.07 -2.94
N LEU A 114 9.46 1.96 -3.08
CA LEU A 114 9.28 0.76 -2.27
C LEU A 114 9.57 1.04 -0.79
N LYS A 115 10.63 1.80 -0.50
CA LYS A 115 10.97 2.19 0.87
C LYS A 115 9.88 3.08 1.49
N GLU A 116 9.43 4.10 0.75
CA GLU A 116 8.36 4.98 1.20
C GLU A 116 7.07 4.21 1.46
N PHE A 117 6.69 3.31 0.55
CA PHE A 117 5.53 2.44 0.71
C PHE A 117 5.65 1.58 1.98
N SER A 118 6.80 0.95 2.23
CA SER A 118 7.02 0.13 3.43
C SER A 118 6.88 0.97 4.71
N ASP A 119 7.49 2.16 4.75
CA ASP A 119 7.44 3.05 5.91
C ASP A 119 6.00 3.51 6.21
N ILE A 120 5.22 3.84 5.17
CA ILE A 120 3.81 4.24 5.29
C ILE A 120 2.92 3.06 5.66
N TYR A 121 3.18 1.88 5.09
CA TYR A 121 2.46 0.65 5.40
C TYR A 121 2.55 0.32 6.89
N GLU A 122 3.76 0.30 7.46
CA GLU A 122 3.95 0.00 8.88
C GLU A 122 3.19 0.99 9.78
N LYS A 123 3.27 2.28 9.47
CA LYS A 123 2.54 3.33 10.20
C LYS A 123 1.03 3.17 10.09
N THR A 124 0.53 2.82 8.91
CA THR A 124 -0.89 2.57 8.68
C THR A 124 -1.36 1.37 9.50
N ILE A 125 -0.63 0.25 9.47
CA ILE A 125 -0.95 -0.94 10.25
C ILE A 125 -0.98 -0.65 11.75
N MET A 126 -0.02 0.13 12.26
CA MET A 126 0.00 0.54 13.67
C MET A 126 -1.20 1.42 14.01
N GLU A 127 -1.57 2.37 13.15
CA GLU A 127 -2.70 3.25 13.40
C GLU A 127 -4.03 2.52 13.36
N ILE A 128 -4.23 1.60 12.40
CA ILE A 128 -5.43 0.76 12.34
C ILE A 128 -5.53 -0.11 13.60
N ALA A 129 -4.43 -0.72 14.05
CA ALA A 129 -4.42 -1.56 15.24
C ALA A 129 -4.85 -0.81 16.51
N LYS A 130 -4.48 0.48 16.66
CA LYS A 130 -4.93 1.33 17.79
C LYS A 130 -6.42 1.66 17.74
N CYS A 131 -7.04 1.62 16.57
CA CYS A 131 -8.46 1.96 16.40
C CYS A 131 -9.38 0.82 16.83
N ILE A 132 -8.89 -0.43 16.76
CA ILE A 132 -9.67 -1.64 17.02
C ILE A 132 -9.27 -2.36 18.32
N SER A 133 -8.24 -1.86 19.01
CA SER A 133 -7.78 -2.33 20.32
C SER A 133 -8.59 -1.72 21.45
#